data_AF-A0A9D9HPF7-F1
#
_entry.id   AF-A0A9D9HPF7-F1
#
_cell.length_a   1.000
_cell.length_b   1.000
_cell.length_c   1.000
_cell.angle_alpha   90.00
_cell.angle_beta   90.00
_cell.angle_gamma   90.00
#
_symmetry.space_group_name_H-M   'P 1'
#
loop_
_entity.id
_entity.type
_entity.pdbx_description
1 polymer ?
#
loop_
_entity_poly.entity_id
_entity_poly.type
_entity_poly.pdbx_seq_one_letter_code
_entity_poly.pdbx_strand_id
1 'polypeptide(L)'
;MQGSSRKILLFAGLLGVVIVSCAVLFFVIYSGPQFSVLLEDYDRAFLSGETLLCDSILKRAEKKCSTAENWLSIIKRLYNQENYLKTLECCEKALDSFPGNQTLRLVYSSIAVKAGEYLLAGNLAPGLDGEAGYALRLWIENKKEDLGEKDAYVYKNGGRLLKNPDYLVNGALIFSLSGDYSNALSCIPSYTGEAFSQVPLMWALLNYDAGNYPKAYYWATLVGNDETEYNKAEALAVMGDVSYLQNNFDSAVAAWQSLIAGYGHVFPHCWYNLYSLKQENNNYLRNLLYNFPDFLPALQAVAHSAFVSESQKSKDLYEESLVTEGIYTLAMEEEKKNPPFSYAEVDSFFSAAGNTGLKDNPLFELEKCRYGELKRQGNTNTSDLWFLLEKYPDTPEVARYTMWRFFSAGDVENGCLVYNNWISDNSVDEEWLPFFGGLVSAVNGNYKQAMELFRRTAGDDSVTWQAMGNMAVVAKYSGDWKLAAELFTDTSGVVQDRKTAALFHIEAGKLFAEHNIYDRAATSFGYAMDLAPDNYEAKYLYNTVRNTVK
;
A
#
# COMPACT_ATOMS: atom_id res chain seq x y z
N MET A 1 -14.50 -100.61 -62.98
CA MET A 1 -15.59 -99.92 -62.26
C MET A 1 -15.05 -98.61 -61.67
N GLN A 2 -14.99 -97.55 -62.49
CA GLN A 2 -14.61 -96.19 -62.09
C GLN A 2 -15.72 -95.27 -62.62
N GLY A 3 -16.60 -94.78 -61.74
CA GLY A 3 -17.75 -94.00 -62.19
C GLY A 3 -18.60 -93.29 -61.14
N SER A 4 -18.21 -93.29 -59.85
CA SER A 4 -19.05 -92.68 -58.79
C SER A 4 -18.40 -91.50 -58.05
N SER A 5 -17.07 -91.41 -57.98
CA SER A 5 -16.41 -90.40 -57.12
C SER A 5 -16.33 -88.98 -57.69
N ARG A 6 -16.65 -88.74 -58.97
CA ARG A 6 -16.60 -87.40 -59.59
C ARG A 6 -17.87 -86.55 -59.38
N LYS A 7 -19.01 -87.14 -59.03
CA LYS A 7 -20.27 -86.37 -58.84
C LYS A 7 -20.40 -85.76 -57.44
N ILE A 8 -19.75 -86.31 -56.42
CA ILE A 8 -19.83 -85.82 -55.03
C ILE A 8 -18.93 -84.58 -54.82
N LEU A 9 -17.76 -84.51 -55.48
CA LEU A 9 -16.86 -83.36 -55.37
C LEU A 9 -17.40 -82.09 -56.07
N LEU A 10 -18.18 -82.24 -57.14
CA LEU A 10 -18.83 -81.11 -57.83
C LEU A 10 -19.97 -80.49 -57.00
N PHE A 11 -20.67 -81.28 -56.18
CA PHE A 11 -21.72 -80.77 -55.30
C PHE A 11 -21.19 -80.02 -54.08
N ALA A 12 -20.05 -80.44 -53.52
CA ALA A 12 -19.41 -79.74 -52.39
C ALA A 12 -18.81 -78.38 -52.80
N GLY A 13 -18.25 -78.29 -54.02
CA GLY A 13 -17.74 -77.03 -54.57
C GLY A 13 -18.83 -76.01 -54.88
N LEU A 14 -19.98 -76.44 -55.40
CA LEU A 14 -21.12 -75.56 -55.68
C LEU A 14 -21.80 -75.06 -54.38
N LEU A 15 -21.89 -75.90 -53.35
CA LEU A 15 -22.43 -75.48 -52.05
C LEU A 15 -21.52 -74.44 -51.37
N GLY A 16 -20.19 -74.62 -51.44
CA GLY A 16 -19.21 -73.66 -50.92
C GLY A 16 -19.24 -72.31 -51.62
N VAL A 17 -19.40 -72.29 -52.95
CA VAL A 17 -19.51 -71.04 -53.72
C VAL A 17 -20.83 -70.32 -53.44
N VAL A 18 -21.94 -71.03 -53.25
CA VAL A 18 -23.23 -70.42 -52.89
C VAL A 18 -23.21 -69.84 -51.47
N ILE A 19 -22.58 -70.50 -50.50
CA ILE A 19 -22.48 -70.00 -49.12
C ILE A 19 -21.58 -68.76 -49.05
N VAL A 20 -20.46 -68.74 -49.77
CA VAL A 20 -19.56 -67.56 -49.84
C VAL A 20 -20.22 -66.42 -50.62
N SER A 21 -20.97 -66.71 -51.69
CA SER A 21 -21.71 -65.70 -52.47
C SER A 21 -22.88 -65.11 -51.67
N CYS A 22 -23.59 -65.92 -50.89
CA CYS A 22 -24.63 -65.45 -49.97
C CYS A 22 -24.03 -64.62 -48.82
N ALA A 23 -22.86 -64.97 -48.28
CA ALA A 23 -22.19 -64.18 -47.26
C ALA A 23 -21.67 -62.84 -47.79
N VAL A 24 -21.16 -62.80 -49.03
CA VAL A 24 -20.71 -61.57 -49.69
C VAL A 24 -21.90 -60.70 -50.11
N LEU A 25 -23.01 -61.27 -50.58
CA LEU A 25 -24.25 -60.51 -50.85
C LEU A 25 -24.93 -60.01 -49.57
N PHE A 26 -24.83 -60.73 -48.45
CA PHE A 26 -25.30 -60.27 -47.15
C PHE A 26 -24.44 -59.11 -46.60
N PHE A 27 -23.13 -59.09 -46.90
CA PHE A 27 -22.23 -57.98 -46.56
C PHE A 27 -22.33 -56.78 -47.50
N VAL A 28 -22.75 -56.97 -48.76
CA VAL A 28 -22.82 -55.91 -49.78
C VAL A 28 -24.17 -55.16 -49.79
N ILE A 29 -25.22 -55.65 -49.13
CA ILE A 29 -26.55 -55.00 -49.11
C ILE A 29 -26.92 -54.38 -47.75
N TYR A 30 -26.13 -54.57 -46.69
CA TYR A 30 -26.33 -53.84 -45.42
C TYR A 30 -25.53 -52.53 -45.40
N SER A 31 -25.84 -51.61 -46.32
CA SER A 31 -25.55 -50.20 -46.07
C SER A 31 -26.42 -49.79 -44.88
N GLY A 32 -25.86 -49.84 -43.67
CA GLY A 32 -26.63 -49.57 -42.45
C GLY A 32 -27.39 -48.24 -42.52
N PRO A 33 -28.36 -48.00 -41.61
CA PRO A 33 -29.26 -46.85 -41.68
C PRO A 33 -28.52 -45.52 -41.86
N GLN A 34 -29.08 -44.62 -42.68
CA GLN A 34 -28.55 -43.27 -42.87
C GLN A 34 -28.55 -42.52 -41.52
N PHE A 35 -27.67 -41.52 -41.39
CA PHE A 35 -27.49 -40.78 -40.14
C PHE A 35 -28.81 -40.15 -39.64
N SER A 36 -29.62 -39.58 -40.54
CA SER A 36 -30.95 -39.03 -40.21
C SER A 36 -31.92 -40.07 -39.65
N VAL A 37 -31.95 -41.27 -40.23
CA VAL A 37 -32.80 -42.38 -39.78
C VAL A 37 -32.42 -42.83 -38.36
N LEU A 38 -31.12 -42.87 -38.05
CA LEU A 38 -30.65 -43.16 -36.70
C LEU A 38 -31.10 -42.10 -35.68
N LEU A 39 -31.14 -40.83 -36.07
CA LEU A 39 -31.62 -39.77 -35.17
C LEU A 39 -33.14 -39.85 -34.93
N GLU A 40 -33.93 -40.18 -35.96
CA GLU A 40 -35.37 -40.41 -35.81
C GLU A 40 -35.70 -41.63 -34.94
N ASP A 41 -34.94 -42.72 -35.10
CA ASP A 41 -35.06 -43.91 -34.26
C ASP A 41 -34.69 -43.60 -32.81
N TYR A 42 -33.68 -42.75 -32.59
CA TYR A 42 -33.35 -42.24 -31.26
C TYR A 42 -34.51 -41.44 -30.66
N ASP A 43 -35.06 -40.47 -31.40
CA ASP A 43 -36.09 -39.57 -30.88
C ASP A 43 -37.35 -40.38 -30.50
N ARG A 44 -37.68 -41.44 -31.27
CA ARG A 44 -38.72 -42.42 -30.91
C ARG A 44 -38.40 -43.20 -29.63
N ALA A 45 -37.20 -43.76 -29.53
CA ALA A 45 -36.77 -44.52 -28.34
C ALA A 45 -36.73 -43.65 -27.08
N PHE A 46 -36.35 -42.38 -27.20
CA PHE A 46 -36.30 -41.42 -26.11
C PHE A 46 -37.70 -41.10 -25.56
N LEU A 47 -38.68 -40.87 -26.46
CA LEU A 47 -40.08 -40.68 -26.07
C LEU A 47 -40.68 -41.91 -25.39
N SER A 48 -40.22 -43.11 -25.75
CA SER A 48 -40.65 -44.37 -25.13
C SER A 48 -39.93 -44.70 -23.82
N GLY A 49 -38.97 -43.87 -23.36
CA GLY A 49 -38.22 -44.08 -22.11
C GLY A 49 -37.15 -45.17 -22.18
N GLU A 50 -36.77 -45.63 -23.38
CA GLU A 50 -35.84 -46.74 -23.58
C GLU A 50 -34.37 -46.26 -23.58
N THR A 51 -33.84 -45.95 -22.40
CA THR A 51 -32.51 -45.32 -22.23
C THR A 51 -31.34 -46.15 -22.79
N LEU A 52 -31.35 -47.47 -22.61
CA LEU A 52 -30.31 -48.36 -23.16
C LEU A 52 -30.33 -48.44 -24.69
N LEU A 53 -31.53 -48.38 -25.28
CA LEU A 53 -31.67 -48.38 -26.74
C LEU A 53 -31.16 -47.05 -27.31
N CYS A 54 -31.49 -45.93 -26.66
CA CYS A 54 -30.99 -44.60 -27.00
C CYS A 54 -29.46 -44.56 -27.07
N ASP A 55 -28.77 -45.08 -26.03
CA ASP A 55 -27.30 -45.17 -25.99
C ASP A 55 -26.73 -45.97 -27.17
N SER A 56 -27.36 -47.11 -27.50
CA SER A 56 -26.92 -47.97 -28.61
C SER A 56 -27.09 -47.31 -29.97
N ILE A 57 -28.13 -46.48 -30.14
CA ILE A 57 -28.41 -45.75 -31.37
C ILE A 57 -27.41 -44.61 -31.54
N LEU A 58 -27.15 -43.82 -30.48
CA LEU A 58 -26.17 -42.74 -30.54
C LEU A 58 -24.76 -43.25 -30.84
N LYS A 59 -24.32 -44.37 -30.22
CA LYS A 59 -23.02 -45.00 -30.56
C LYS A 59 -22.92 -45.44 -32.02
N ARG A 60 -24.03 -45.85 -32.64
CA ARG A 60 -24.06 -46.18 -34.08
C ARG A 60 -24.05 -44.91 -34.94
N ALA A 61 -24.71 -43.84 -34.49
CA ALA A 61 -24.71 -42.55 -35.16
C ALA A 61 -23.32 -41.90 -35.15
N GLU A 62 -22.57 -41.97 -34.03
CA GLU A 62 -21.19 -41.48 -33.92
C GLU A 62 -20.28 -42.04 -35.03
N LYS A 63 -20.37 -43.34 -35.30
CA LYS A 63 -19.58 -44.01 -36.36
C LYS A 63 -19.90 -43.54 -37.78
N LYS A 64 -20.98 -42.77 -37.94
CA LYS A 64 -21.46 -42.24 -39.22
C LYS A 64 -21.41 -40.71 -39.29
N CYS A 65 -20.86 -40.05 -38.28
CA CYS A 65 -20.63 -38.61 -38.31
C CYS A 65 -19.56 -38.25 -39.34
N SER A 66 -19.89 -37.35 -40.25
CA SER A 66 -18.97 -36.85 -41.28
C SER A 66 -18.84 -35.33 -41.29
N THR A 67 -19.68 -34.61 -40.54
CA THR A 67 -19.66 -33.15 -40.43
C THR A 67 -19.80 -32.71 -38.97
N ALA A 68 -19.46 -31.45 -38.68
CA ALA A 68 -19.62 -30.87 -37.35
C ALA A 68 -21.11 -30.79 -36.91
N GLU A 69 -22.03 -30.57 -37.85
CA GLU A 69 -23.48 -30.53 -37.58
C GLU A 69 -24.04 -31.88 -37.15
N ASN A 70 -23.50 -32.98 -37.69
CA ASN A 70 -23.85 -34.33 -37.26
C ASN A 70 -23.44 -34.53 -35.80
N TRP A 71 -22.22 -34.12 -35.43
CA TRP A 71 -21.77 -34.17 -34.04
C TRP A 71 -22.62 -33.30 -33.11
N LEU A 72 -22.92 -32.06 -33.49
CA LEU A 72 -23.80 -31.18 -32.70
C LEU A 72 -25.19 -31.79 -32.48
N SER A 73 -25.72 -32.52 -33.47
CA SER A 73 -27.01 -33.20 -33.37
C SER A 73 -27.02 -34.36 -32.38
N ILE A 74 -25.88 -35.06 -32.22
CA ILE A 74 -25.69 -36.09 -31.18
C ILE A 74 -25.51 -35.42 -29.81
N ILE A 75 -24.63 -34.41 -29.72
CA ILE A 75 -24.34 -33.68 -28.48
C ILE A 75 -25.62 -33.10 -27.89
N LYS A 76 -26.48 -32.47 -28.69
CA LYS A 76 -27.77 -31.93 -28.24
C LYS A 76 -28.65 -33.00 -27.59
N ARG A 77 -28.65 -34.22 -28.12
CA ARG A 77 -29.47 -35.33 -27.63
C ARG A 77 -28.90 -35.93 -26.34
N LEU A 78 -27.58 -36.11 -26.26
CA LEU A 78 -26.90 -36.52 -25.02
C LEU A 78 -27.10 -35.49 -23.90
N TYR A 79 -27.00 -34.20 -24.24
CA TYR A 79 -27.24 -33.10 -23.32
C TYR A 79 -28.68 -33.13 -22.75
N ASN A 80 -29.68 -33.42 -23.59
CA ASN A 80 -31.08 -33.53 -23.16
C ASN A 80 -31.36 -34.76 -22.28
N GLN A 81 -30.45 -35.74 -22.23
CA GLN A 81 -30.52 -36.84 -21.26
C GLN A 81 -29.92 -36.47 -19.89
N GLU A 82 -29.46 -35.23 -19.72
CA GLU A 82 -28.77 -34.72 -18.52
C GLU A 82 -27.52 -35.55 -18.13
N ASN A 83 -26.99 -36.32 -19.07
CA ASN A 83 -25.78 -37.13 -18.87
C ASN A 83 -24.54 -36.34 -19.29
N TYR A 84 -24.09 -35.45 -18.41
CA TYR A 84 -22.97 -34.54 -18.70
C TYR A 84 -21.67 -35.28 -19.03
N LEU A 85 -21.37 -36.40 -18.37
CA LEU A 85 -20.13 -37.15 -18.59
C LEU A 85 -20.04 -37.70 -20.02
N LYS A 86 -21.09 -38.39 -20.51
CA LYS A 86 -21.14 -38.86 -21.91
C LYS A 86 -21.18 -37.71 -22.91
N THR A 87 -21.82 -36.60 -22.54
CA THR A 87 -21.87 -35.42 -23.40
C THR A 87 -20.48 -34.81 -23.58
N LEU A 88 -19.68 -34.71 -22.51
CA LEU A 88 -18.29 -34.23 -22.56
C LEU A 88 -17.39 -35.15 -23.40
N GLU A 89 -17.48 -36.47 -23.22
CA GLU A 89 -16.74 -37.44 -24.05
C GLU A 89 -17.09 -37.31 -25.54
N CYS A 90 -18.36 -37.07 -25.85
CA CYS A 90 -18.81 -36.88 -27.24
C CYS A 90 -18.30 -35.55 -27.82
N CYS A 91 -18.31 -34.48 -27.03
CA CYS A 91 -17.74 -33.19 -27.41
C CYS A 91 -16.23 -33.28 -27.68
N GLU A 92 -15.48 -34.02 -26.86
CA GLU A 92 -14.04 -34.26 -27.04
C GLU A 92 -13.77 -34.94 -28.39
N LYS A 93 -14.43 -36.07 -28.66
CA LYS A 93 -14.32 -36.78 -29.96
C LYS A 93 -14.71 -35.91 -31.16
N ALA A 94 -15.74 -35.09 -31.00
CA ALA A 94 -16.19 -34.17 -32.04
C ALA A 94 -15.13 -33.11 -32.34
N LEU A 95 -14.49 -32.57 -31.29
CA LEU A 95 -13.43 -31.58 -31.43
C LEU A 95 -12.13 -32.21 -31.96
N ASP A 96 -11.79 -33.44 -31.58
CA ASP A 96 -10.66 -34.19 -32.17
C ASP A 96 -10.84 -34.40 -33.68
N SER A 97 -12.09 -34.66 -34.11
CA SER A 97 -12.43 -34.81 -35.52
C SER A 97 -12.43 -33.48 -36.29
N PHE A 98 -12.72 -32.37 -35.60
CA PHE A 98 -12.80 -31.03 -36.18
C PHE A 98 -12.11 -29.96 -35.30
N PRO A 99 -10.76 -29.98 -35.13
CA PRO A 99 -10.07 -29.19 -34.10
C PRO A 99 -10.21 -27.66 -34.22
N GLY A 100 -10.43 -27.15 -35.45
CA GLY A 100 -10.62 -25.73 -35.73
C GLY A 100 -12.07 -25.25 -35.70
N ASN A 101 -13.04 -26.10 -35.38
CA ASN A 101 -14.45 -25.70 -35.38
C ASN A 101 -14.82 -24.91 -34.12
N GLN A 102 -14.99 -23.60 -34.28
CA GLN A 102 -15.32 -22.67 -33.19
C GLN A 102 -16.64 -23.01 -32.48
N THR A 103 -17.65 -23.46 -33.22
CA THR A 103 -18.97 -23.82 -32.66
C THR A 103 -18.88 -25.06 -31.77
N LEU A 104 -18.18 -26.11 -32.19
CA LEU A 104 -17.97 -27.32 -31.39
C LEU A 104 -17.19 -27.00 -30.11
N ARG A 105 -16.12 -26.19 -30.24
CA ARG A 105 -15.33 -25.74 -29.08
C ARG A 105 -16.19 -24.93 -28.09
N LEU A 106 -17.06 -24.05 -28.59
CA LEU A 106 -17.94 -23.23 -27.74
C LEU A 106 -18.96 -24.09 -27.01
N VAL A 107 -19.59 -25.03 -27.73
CA VAL A 107 -20.55 -25.98 -27.14
C VAL A 107 -19.87 -26.87 -26.11
N TYR A 108 -18.67 -27.39 -26.40
CA TYR A 108 -17.91 -28.19 -25.46
C TYR A 108 -17.60 -27.40 -24.19
N SER A 109 -17.10 -26.18 -24.34
CA SER A 109 -16.76 -25.31 -23.22
C SER A 109 -17.98 -24.94 -22.36
N SER A 110 -19.13 -24.66 -23.00
CA SER A 110 -20.39 -24.35 -22.32
C SER A 110 -20.92 -25.54 -21.51
N ILE A 111 -20.80 -26.75 -22.06
CA ILE A 111 -21.22 -27.99 -21.39
C ILE A 111 -20.26 -28.31 -20.24
N ALA A 112 -18.95 -28.10 -20.40
CA ALA A 112 -17.96 -28.25 -19.33
C ALA A 112 -18.27 -27.33 -18.15
N VAL A 113 -18.62 -26.07 -18.42
CA VAL A 113 -19.11 -25.12 -17.41
C VAL A 113 -20.35 -25.64 -16.68
N LYS A 114 -21.37 -26.10 -17.41
CA LYS A 114 -22.61 -26.63 -16.80
C LYS A 114 -22.37 -27.90 -15.98
N ALA A 115 -21.40 -28.71 -16.36
CA ALA A 115 -20.99 -29.91 -15.65
C ALA A 115 -20.13 -29.63 -14.40
N GLY A 116 -19.71 -28.38 -14.17
CA GLY A 116 -18.80 -28.01 -13.07
C GLY A 116 -17.32 -28.27 -13.39
N GLU A 117 -16.98 -28.65 -14.62
CA GLU A 117 -15.63 -28.97 -15.07
C GLU A 117 -14.87 -27.70 -15.51
N TYR A 118 -14.59 -26.82 -14.55
CA TYR A 118 -14.03 -25.48 -14.84
C TYR A 118 -12.61 -25.50 -15.40
N LEU A 119 -11.77 -26.46 -14.98
CA LEU A 119 -10.41 -26.62 -15.49
C LEU A 119 -10.43 -26.96 -16.99
N LEU A 120 -11.33 -27.85 -17.40
CA LEU A 120 -11.53 -28.23 -18.80
C LEU A 120 -12.01 -27.04 -19.62
N ALA A 121 -13.03 -26.33 -19.14
CA ALA A 121 -13.51 -25.11 -19.80
C ALA A 121 -12.41 -24.06 -19.96
N GLY A 122 -11.55 -23.91 -18.95
CA GLY A 122 -10.40 -23.00 -18.94
C GLY A 122 -9.36 -23.36 -19.99
N ASN A 123 -9.12 -24.66 -20.22
CA ASN A 123 -8.20 -25.14 -21.27
C ASN A 123 -8.75 -24.97 -22.68
N LEU A 124 -10.07 -24.94 -22.85
CA LEU A 124 -10.73 -24.78 -24.15
C LEU A 124 -10.84 -23.31 -24.58
N ALA A 125 -11.02 -22.40 -23.61
CA ALA A 125 -11.25 -20.98 -23.83
C ALA A 125 -10.20 -20.27 -24.73
N PRO A 126 -8.88 -20.53 -24.64
CA PRO A 126 -7.88 -19.86 -25.47
C PRO A 126 -8.02 -20.09 -26.98
N GLY A 127 -8.71 -21.15 -27.41
CA GLY A 127 -8.96 -21.38 -28.83
C GLY A 127 -10.32 -20.92 -29.32
N LEU A 128 -11.09 -20.20 -28.49
CA LEU A 128 -12.30 -19.52 -28.91
C LEU A 128 -11.99 -18.10 -29.38
N ASP A 129 -12.44 -17.77 -30.59
CA ASP A 129 -12.22 -16.44 -31.16
C ASP A 129 -13.23 -15.40 -30.65
N GLY A 130 -12.79 -14.14 -30.54
CA GLY A 130 -13.65 -12.99 -30.31
C GLY A 130 -14.36 -12.95 -28.95
N GLU A 131 -15.58 -12.41 -28.94
CA GLU A 131 -16.36 -12.12 -27.73
C GLU A 131 -16.69 -13.37 -26.90
N ALA A 132 -16.93 -14.50 -27.57
CA ALA A 132 -17.32 -15.75 -26.93
C ALA A 132 -16.19 -16.36 -26.08
N GLY A 133 -14.95 -16.30 -26.57
CA GLY A 133 -13.78 -16.77 -25.82
C GLY A 133 -13.48 -15.91 -24.60
N TYR A 134 -13.59 -14.59 -24.75
CA TYR A 134 -13.41 -13.66 -23.63
C TYR A 134 -14.52 -13.78 -22.59
N ALA A 135 -15.79 -13.84 -22.99
CA ALA A 135 -16.92 -13.99 -22.07
C ALA A 135 -16.82 -15.28 -21.24
N LEU A 136 -16.44 -16.39 -21.87
CA LEU A 136 -16.22 -17.66 -21.17
C LEU A 136 -15.05 -17.55 -20.17
N ARG A 137 -13.93 -16.96 -20.58
CA ARG A 137 -12.77 -16.82 -19.71
C ARG A 137 -13.11 -15.95 -18.49
N LEU A 138 -13.77 -14.82 -18.69
CA LEU A 138 -14.25 -13.96 -17.60
C LEU A 138 -15.22 -14.69 -16.66
N TRP A 139 -16.10 -15.53 -17.20
CA TRP A 139 -17.01 -16.33 -16.40
C TRP A 139 -16.27 -17.32 -15.50
N ILE A 140 -15.21 -17.97 -16.03
CA ILE A 140 -14.35 -18.89 -15.26
C ILE A 140 -13.55 -18.13 -14.20
N GLU A 141 -12.98 -16.98 -14.57
CA GLU A 141 -12.20 -16.15 -13.64
C GLU A 141 -13.06 -15.64 -12.47
N ASN A 142 -14.31 -15.23 -12.72
CA ASN A 142 -15.26 -14.85 -11.68
C ASN A 142 -15.62 -15.99 -10.69
N LYS A 143 -15.20 -17.23 -10.96
CA LYS A 143 -15.41 -18.39 -10.08
C LYS A 143 -14.16 -18.76 -9.28
N LYS A 144 -13.02 -18.14 -9.54
CA LYS A 144 -11.81 -18.34 -8.74
C LYS A 144 -11.90 -17.53 -7.45
N GLU A 145 -11.38 -18.10 -6.36
CA GLU A 145 -11.24 -17.40 -5.09
C GLU A 145 -9.99 -16.50 -5.10
N ASP A 146 -8.93 -16.92 -5.79
CA ASP A 146 -7.68 -16.18 -5.94
C ASP A 146 -7.51 -15.68 -7.38
N LEU A 147 -7.41 -14.36 -7.54
CA LEU A 147 -7.13 -13.68 -8.81
C LEU A 147 -5.69 -13.19 -8.86
N GLY A 148 -5.01 -13.41 -9.99
CA GLY A 148 -3.65 -12.96 -10.21
C GLY A 148 -3.52 -12.01 -11.40
N GLU A 149 -2.29 -11.55 -11.65
CA GLU A 149 -1.96 -10.60 -12.72
C GLU A 149 -2.45 -11.06 -14.10
N LYS A 150 -2.34 -12.36 -14.41
CA LYS A 150 -2.83 -12.92 -15.69
C LYS A 150 -4.33 -12.72 -15.88
N ASP A 151 -5.09 -12.74 -14.80
CA ASP A 151 -6.54 -12.59 -14.81
C ASP A 151 -6.90 -11.11 -15.02
N ALA A 152 -6.11 -10.17 -14.48
CA ALA A 152 -6.25 -8.74 -14.76
C ALA A 152 -6.20 -8.41 -16.26
N TYR A 153 -5.30 -9.07 -17.02
CA TYR A 153 -5.25 -8.92 -18.47
C TYR A 153 -6.49 -9.51 -19.18
N VAL A 154 -7.12 -10.54 -18.63
CA VAL A 154 -8.38 -11.08 -19.16
C VAL A 154 -9.49 -10.05 -19.01
N TYR A 155 -9.62 -9.48 -17.80
CA TYR A 155 -10.57 -8.43 -17.48
C TYR A 155 -10.39 -7.18 -18.34
N LYS A 156 -9.16 -6.69 -18.46
CA LYS A 156 -8.82 -5.52 -19.30
C LYS A 156 -9.18 -5.75 -20.78
N ASN A 157 -8.74 -6.87 -21.35
CA ASN A 157 -8.97 -7.13 -22.78
C ASN A 157 -10.44 -7.46 -23.06
N GLY A 158 -11.09 -8.24 -22.19
CA GLY A 158 -12.50 -8.58 -22.30
C GLY A 158 -13.40 -7.36 -22.13
N GLY A 159 -13.11 -6.48 -21.17
CA GLY A 159 -13.82 -5.22 -20.98
C GLY A 159 -13.73 -4.29 -22.19
N ARG A 160 -12.56 -4.21 -22.85
CA ARG A 160 -12.40 -3.43 -24.09
C ARG A 160 -13.18 -4.03 -25.26
N LEU A 161 -13.10 -5.35 -25.44
CA LEU A 161 -13.77 -6.05 -26.53
C LEU A 161 -15.29 -5.96 -26.38
N LEU A 162 -15.80 -6.27 -25.19
CA LEU A 162 -17.23 -6.29 -24.87
C LEU A 162 -17.79 -4.90 -24.54
N LYS A 163 -16.94 -3.87 -24.49
CA LYS A 163 -17.29 -2.51 -24.05
C LYS A 163 -18.01 -2.49 -22.69
N ASN A 164 -17.57 -3.34 -21.78
CA ASN A 164 -18.14 -3.48 -20.44
C ASN A 164 -17.22 -2.80 -19.40
N PRO A 165 -17.68 -1.72 -18.74
CA PRO A 165 -16.89 -0.99 -17.75
C PRO A 165 -16.58 -1.82 -16.49
N ASP A 166 -17.48 -2.72 -16.05
CA ASP A 166 -17.28 -3.52 -14.83
C ASP A 166 -16.05 -4.43 -14.95
N TYR A 167 -15.82 -5.00 -16.13
CA TYR A 167 -14.62 -5.80 -16.38
C TYR A 167 -13.36 -4.93 -16.39
N LEU A 168 -13.43 -3.69 -16.86
CA LEU A 168 -12.29 -2.78 -16.80
C LEU A 168 -11.98 -2.39 -15.35
N VAL A 169 -13.01 -2.16 -14.54
CA VAL A 169 -12.89 -1.92 -13.09
C VAL A 169 -12.21 -3.10 -12.39
N ASN A 170 -12.70 -4.33 -12.60
CA ASN A 170 -12.09 -5.52 -12.01
C ASN A 170 -10.62 -5.68 -12.41
N GLY A 171 -10.30 -5.47 -13.69
CA GLY A 171 -8.91 -5.51 -14.16
C GLY A 171 -8.05 -4.45 -13.48
N ALA A 172 -8.55 -3.22 -13.35
CA ALA A 172 -7.84 -2.13 -12.67
C ALA A 172 -7.56 -2.46 -11.20
N LEU A 173 -8.54 -3.00 -10.47
CA LEU A 173 -8.41 -3.37 -9.06
C LEU A 173 -7.37 -4.48 -8.85
N ILE A 174 -7.34 -5.50 -9.70
CA ILE A 174 -6.33 -6.56 -9.60
C ILE A 174 -4.94 -6.00 -9.87
N PHE A 175 -4.77 -5.14 -10.88
CA PHE A 175 -3.49 -4.47 -11.14
C PHE A 175 -3.06 -3.59 -9.97
N SER A 176 -3.99 -2.81 -9.37
CA SER A 176 -3.66 -1.93 -8.24
C SER A 176 -3.24 -2.71 -6.99
N LEU A 177 -3.88 -3.85 -6.70
CA LEU A 177 -3.48 -4.72 -5.59
C LEU A 177 -2.05 -5.27 -5.75
N SER A 178 -1.57 -5.41 -6.99
CA SER A 178 -0.18 -5.80 -7.29
C SER A 178 0.81 -4.63 -7.36
N GLY A 179 0.34 -3.38 -7.18
CA GLY A 179 1.15 -2.17 -7.32
C GLY A 179 1.42 -1.73 -8.76
N ASP A 180 0.82 -2.38 -9.77
CA ASP A 180 0.97 -2.01 -11.18
C ASP A 180 -0.05 -0.94 -11.61
N TYR A 181 0.18 0.28 -11.11
CA TYR A 181 -0.68 1.42 -11.40
C TYR A 181 -0.69 1.82 -12.89
N SER A 182 0.38 1.54 -13.63
CA SER A 182 0.45 1.81 -15.07
C SER A 182 -0.58 1.00 -15.84
N ASN A 183 -0.63 -0.32 -15.60
CA ASN A 183 -1.63 -1.17 -16.22
C ASN A 183 -3.03 -0.90 -15.67
N ALA A 184 -3.17 -0.60 -14.37
CA ALA A 184 -4.46 -0.24 -13.79
C ALA A 184 -5.07 1.00 -14.47
N LEU A 185 -4.29 2.07 -14.65
CA LEU A 185 -4.75 3.29 -15.33
C LEU A 185 -5.07 3.08 -16.81
N SER A 186 -4.43 2.10 -17.46
CA SER A 186 -4.75 1.75 -18.84
C SER A 186 -6.13 1.09 -19.00
N CYS A 187 -6.75 0.64 -17.91
CA CYS A 187 -8.12 0.13 -17.91
C CYS A 187 -9.16 1.25 -17.96
N ILE A 188 -8.79 2.52 -17.74
CA ILE A 188 -9.72 3.65 -17.86
C ILE A 188 -10.38 3.60 -19.26
N PRO A 189 -11.72 3.51 -19.34
CA PRO A 189 -12.42 3.41 -20.61
C PRO A 189 -12.09 4.60 -21.53
N SER A 190 -11.78 4.33 -22.79
CA SER A 190 -11.47 5.39 -23.79
C SER A 190 -12.70 5.92 -24.53
N TYR A 191 -13.88 5.35 -24.27
CA TYR A 191 -15.13 5.74 -24.93
C TYR A 191 -15.92 6.70 -24.04
N THR A 192 -16.39 7.80 -24.64
CA THR A 192 -17.20 8.84 -23.98
C THR A 192 -18.67 8.42 -23.90
N GLY A 193 -19.27 8.38 -22.70
CA GLY A 193 -20.70 8.08 -22.46
C GLY A 193 -21.02 7.89 -20.98
N GLU A 194 -22.28 7.65 -20.59
CA GLU A 194 -22.70 7.45 -19.19
C GLU A 194 -21.97 6.30 -18.47
N ALA A 195 -21.46 5.32 -19.20
CA ALA A 195 -20.63 4.23 -18.68
C ALA A 195 -19.20 4.65 -18.25
N PHE A 196 -18.74 5.84 -18.68
CA PHE A 196 -17.41 6.40 -18.35
C PHE A 196 -17.33 6.89 -16.90
N SER A 197 -18.47 7.19 -16.27
CA SER A 197 -18.58 7.85 -14.97
C SER A 197 -19.14 6.96 -13.86
N GLN A 198 -19.08 5.62 -13.97
CA GLN A 198 -19.72 4.75 -12.98
C GLN A 198 -18.97 4.65 -11.64
N VAL A 199 -17.66 4.92 -11.61
CA VAL A 199 -16.84 4.84 -10.39
C VAL A 199 -15.78 5.97 -10.32
N PRO A 200 -16.18 7.25 -10.37
CA PRO A 200 -15.26 8.39 -10.45
C PRO A 200 -14.28 8.44 -9.26
N LEU A 201 -14.74 8.09 -8.06
CA LEU A 201 -13.86 8.05 -6.88
C LEU A 201 -12.74 7.01 -7.01
N MET A 202 -13.04 5.81 -7.50
CA MET A 202 -12.02 4.77 -7.70
C MET A 202 -10.94 5.26 -8.67
N TRP A 203 -11.34 5.90 -9.77
CA TRP A 203 -10.37 6.47 -10.71
C TRP A 203 -9.59 7.64 -10.11
N ALA A 204 -10.19 8.44 -9.24
CA ALA A 204 -9.49 9.50 -8.51
C ALA A 204 -8.38 8.92 -7.62
N LEU A 205 -8.72 7.94 -6.78
CA LEU A 205 -7.79 7.25 -5.88
C LEU A 205 -6.67 6.56 -6.66
N LEU A 206 -6.99 5.86 -7.75
CA LEU A 206 -5.98 5.19 -8.57
C LEU A 206 -5.00 6.18 -9.22
N ASN A 207 -5.48 7.35 -9.66
CA ASN A 207 -4.60 8.41 -10.16
C ASN A 207 -3.79 9.05 -9.04
N TYR A 208 -4.33 9.14 -7.82
CA TYR A 208 -3.63 9.67 -6.66
C TYR A 208 -2.43 8.78 -6.30
N ASP A 209 -2.65 7.48 -6.13
CA ASP A 209 -1.61 6.51 -5.82
C ASP A 209 -0.54 6.41 -6.92
N ALA A 210 -0.95 6.57 -8.17
CA ALA A 210 -0.03 6.63 -9.31
C ALA A 210 0.78 7.95 -9.41
N GLY A 211 0.55 8.91 -8.52
CA GLY A 211 1.17 10.24 -8.56
C GLY A 211 0.64 11.17 -9.65
N ASN A 212 -0.48 10.83 -10.31
CA ASN A 212 -1.11 11.64 -11.34
C ASN A 212 -2.12 12.64 -10.73
N TYR A 213 -1.59 13.57 -9.93
CA TYR A 213 -2.39 14.53 -9.17
C TYR A 213 -3.41 15.33 -10.01
N PRO A 214 -3.08 15.88 -11.20
CA PRO A 214 -4.07 16.62 -11.99
C PRO A 214 -5.27 15.77 -12.40
N LYS A 215 -5.05 14.49 -12.76
CA LYS A 215 -6.14 13.58 -13.11
C LYS A 215 -6.89 13.10 -11.87
N ALA A 216 -6.21 12.87 -10.76
CA ALA A 216 -6.86 12.54 -9.49
C ALA A 216 -7.86 13.61 -9.09
N TYR A 217 -7.46 14.89 -9.14
CA TYR A 217 -8.33 16.03 -8.89
C TYR A 217 -9.53 16.04 -9.84
N TYR A 218 -9.27 15.93 -11.15
CA TYR A 218 -10.34 15.91 -12.16
C TYR A 218 -11.39 14.82 -11.86
N TRP A 219 -10.96 13.57 -11.63
CA TRP A 219 -11.88 12.48 -11.32
C TRP A 219 -12.64 12.69 -10.02
N ALA A 220 -12.01 13.25 -8.99
CA ALA A 220 -12.69 13.58 -7.73
C ALA A 220 -13.79 14.63 -7.93
N THR A 221 -13.60 15.61 -8.83
CA THR A 221 -14.67 16.58 -9.16
C THR A 221 -15.87 15.98 -9.90
N LEU A 222 -15.72 14.77 -10.47
CA LEU A 222 -16.82 14.07 -11.14
C LEU A 222 -17.67 13.23 -10.18
N VAL A 223 -17.29 13.11 -8.91
CA VAL A 223 -18.09 12.44 -7.88
C VAL A 223 -19.35 13.27 -7.63
N GLY A 224 -20.46 12.78 -8.19
CA GLY A 224 -21.73 13.51 -8.27
C GLY A 224 -22.59 13.44 -7.00
N ASN A 225 -23.75 14.09 -7.04
CA ASN A 225 -24.69 14.14 -5.92
C ASN A 225 -25.41 12.80 -5.65
N ASP A 226 -25.46 11.92 -6.64
CA ASP A 226 -26.13 10.61 -6.54
C ASP A 226 -25.25 9.54 -5.87
N GLU A 227 -23.98 9.88 -5.59
CA GLU A 227 -23.04 9.03 -4.87
C GLU A 227 -23.35 8.98 -3.36
N THR A 228 -22.75 8.00 -2.69
CA THR A 228 -22.86 7.91 -1.23
C THR A 228 -22.20 9.11 -0.55
N GLU A 229 -22.73 9.50 0.61
CA GLU A 229 -22.13 10.57 1.43
C GLU A 229 -20.66 10.29 1.76
N TYR A 230 -20.30 9.02 1.98
CA TYR A 230 -18.92 8.60 2.15
C TYR A 230 -18.06 8.88 0.91
N ASN A 231 -18.53 8.53 -0.29
CA ASN A 231 -17.79 8.78 -1.53
C ASN A 231 -17.57 10.28 -1.79
N LYS A 232 -18.56 11.12 -1.49
CA LYS A 232 -18.44 12.58 -1.60
C LYS A 232 -17.39 13.12 -0.63
N ALA A 233 -17.37 12.60 0.59
CA ALA A 233 -16.41 13.02 1.60
C ALA A 233 -14.97 12.60 1.22
N GLU A 234 -14.77 11.36 0.79
CA GLU A 234 -13.48 10.88 0.27
C GLU A 234 -13.01 11.70 -0.94
N ALA A 235 -13.91 12.05 -1.87
CA ALA A 235 -13.57 12.91 -2.99
C ALA A 235 -13.04 14.28 -2.55
N LEU A 236 -13.67 14.90 -1.53
CA LEU A 236 -13.20 16.15 -0.96
C LEU A 236 -11.84 16.00 -0.24
N ALA A 237 -11.61 14.88 0.44
CA ALA A 237 -10.31 14.57 1.05
C ALA A 237 -9.21 14.50 -0.02
N VAL A 238 -9.43 13.71 -1.08
CA VAL A 238 -8.52 13.60 -2.23
C VAL A 238 -8.27 14.95 -2.89
N MET A 239 -9.32 15.76 -3.12
CA MET A 239 -9.17 17.10 -3.68
C MET A 239 -8.29 18.00 -2.82
N GLY A 240 -8.44 17.93 -1.49
CA GLY A 240 -7.64 18.69 -0.55
C GLY A 240 -6.18 18.28 -0.57
N ASP A 241 -5.90 16.98 -0.47
CA ASP A 241 -4.55 16.43 -0.43
C ASP A 241 -3.80 16.64 -1.74
N VAL A 242 -4.46 16.41 -2.88
CA VAL A 242 -3.90 16.72 -4.21
C VAL A 242 -3.58 18.20 -4.35
N SER A 243 -4.48 19.08 -3.93
CA SER A 243 -4.25 20.53 -4.02
C SER A 243 -3.05 20.94 -3.17
N TYR A 244 -2.90 20.35 -1.99
CA TYR A 244 -1.74 20.58 -1.13
C TYR A 244 -0.43 20.12 -1.80
N LEU A 245 -0.41 18.90 -2.35
CA LEU A 245 0.77 18.35 -3.05
C LEU A 245 1.14 19.16 -4.30
N GLN A 246 0.18 19.86 -4.89
CA GLN A 246 0.38 20.79 -6.00
C GLN A 246 0.75 22.22 -5.56
N ASN A 247 0.95 22.46 -4.26
CA ASN A 247 1.17 23.78 -3.65
C ASN A 247 0.02 24.78 -3.88
N ASN A 248 -1.19 24.30 -4.18
CA ASN A 248 -2.39 25.12 -4.26
C ASN A 248 -3.11 25.10 -2.91
N PHE A 249 -2.53 25.83 -1.96
CA PHE A 249 -2.98 25.85 -0.57
C PHE A 249 -4.40 26.41 -0.38
N ASP A 250 -4.83 27.36 -1.21
CA ASP A 250 -6.18 27.93 -1.11
C ASP A 250 -7.25 26.89 -1.50
N SER A 251 -7.00 26.10 -2.54
CA SER A 251 -7.91 25.01 -2.92
C SER A 251 -7.91 23.88 -1.91
N ALA A 252 -6.74 23.57 -1.32
CA ALA A 252 -6.63 22.58 -0.24
C ALA A 252 -7.49 22.99 0.97
N VAL A 253 -7.36 24.24 1.40
CA VAL A 253 -8.16 24.81 2.51
C VAL A 253 -9.64 24.75 2.21
N ALA A 254 -10.06 25.18 1.03
CA ALA A 254 -11.46 25.18 0.65
C ALA A 254 -12.06 23.75 0.65
N ALA A 255 -11.32 22.77 0.13
CA ALA A 255 -11.75 21.37 0.12
C ALA A 255 -11.89 20.80 1.53
N TRP A 256 -10.87 20.97 2.39
CA TRP A 256 -10.92 20.47 3.77
C TRP A 256 -11.96 21.20 4.63
N GLN A 257 -12.18 22.51 4.43
CA GLN A 257 -13.28 23.22 5.10
C GLN A 257 -14.66 22.70 4.67
N SER A 258 -14.84 22.40 3.38
CA SER A 258 -16.07 21.79 2.87
C SER A 258 -16.27 20.38 3.45
N LEU A 259 -15.19 19.61 3.56
CA LEU A 259 -15.18 18.29 4.18
C LEU A 259 -15.58 18.35 5.66
N ILE A 260 -15.05 19.31 6.42
CA ILE A 260 -15.43 19.54 7.82
C ILE A 260 -16.91 19.90 7.94
N ALA A 261 -17.40 20.82 7.10
CA ALA A 261 -18.77 21.30 7.17
C ALA A 261 -19.82 20.20 6.94
N GLY A 262 -19.53 19.23 6.07
CA GLY A 262 -20.43 18.10 5.80
C GLY A 262 -20.14 16.84 6.64
N TYR A 263 -18.86 16.55 6.88
CA TYR A 263 -18.38 15.21 7.28
C TYR A 263 -17.29 15.24 8.34
N GLY A 264 -17.09 16.36 9.04
CA GLY A 264 -16.00 16.52 10.01
C GLY A 264 -16.02 15.53 11.19
N HIS A 265 -17.11 14.77 11.37
CA HIS A 265 -17.25 13.73 12.39
C HIS A 265 -16.73 12.35 11.95
N VAL A 266 -16.33 12.17 10.68
CA VAL A 266 -15.75 10.91 10.15
C VAL A 266 -14.28 11.07 9.78
N PHE A 267 -13.87 12.27 9.36
CA PHE A 267 -12.54 12.52 8.81
C PHE A 267 -11.69 13.39 9.75
N PRO A 268 -10.92 12.81 10.68
CA PRO A 268 -10.12 13.59 11.64
C PRO A 268 -8.96 14.36 10.98
N HIS A 269 -8.36 13.80 9.92
CA HIS A 269 -7.14 14.32 9.31
C HIS A 269 -7.32 15.73 8.74
N CYS A 270 -8.51 16.09 8.25
CA CYS A 270 -8.74 17.40 7.62
C CYS A 270 -8.66 18.56 8.63
N TRP A 271 -9.08 18.33 9.88
CA TRP A 271 -8.90 19.28 10.98
C TRP A 271 -7.41 19.51 11.27
N TYR A 272 -6.63 18.43 11.30
CA TYR A 272 -5.20 18.48 11.56
C TYR A 272 -4.43 19.14 10.40
N ASN A 273 -4.81 18.86 9.16
CA ASN A 273 -4.23 19.47 7.96
C ASN A 273 -4.47 20.99 7.95
N LEU A 274 -5.69 21.44 8.27
CA LEU A 274 -5.99 22.87 8.39
C LEU A 274 -5.20 23.54 9.52
N TYR A 275 -5.09 22.89 10.67
CA TYR A 275 -4.22 23.39 11.76
C TYR A 275 -2.77 23.54 11.29
N SER A 276 -2.22 22.53 10.64
CA SER A 276 -0.82 22.50 10.19
C SER A 276 -0.51 23.56 9.14
N LEU A 277 -1.45 23.80 8.21
CA LEU A 277 -1.27 24.77 7.13
C LEU A 277 -1.51 26.21 7.58
N LYS A 278 -2.51 26.45 8.45
CA LYS A 278 -2.91 27.80 8.86
C LYS A 278 -2.31 28.23 10.21
N GLN A 279 -1.59 27.36 10.93
CA GLN A 279 -0.86 27.51 12.21
C GLN A 279 -1.45 28.42 13.32
N GLU A 280 -2.66 28.96 13.18
CA GLU A 280 -3.14 30.10 13.98
C GLU A 280 -4.61 29.93 14.41
N ASN A 281 -5.17 28.72 14.30
CA ASN A 281 -6.49 28.42 14.85
C ASN A 281 -6.52 27.09 15.60
N ASN A 282 -6.20 27.17 16.89
CA ASN A 282 -6.23 26.08 17.86
C ASN A 282 -7.63 25.46 18.00
N ASN A 283 -8.70 26.16 17.57
CA ASN A 283 -10.04 25.59 17.56
C ASN A 283 -10.14 24.36 16.65
N TYR A 284 -9.33 24.25 15.61
CA TYR A 284 -9.31 23.04 14.79
C TYR A 284 -8.85 21.82 15.60
N LEU A 285 -7.78 21.94 16.40
CA LEU A 285 -7.32 20.87 17.28
C LEU A 285 -8.29 20.59 18.43
N ARG A 286 -8.91 21.63 19.02
CA ARG A 286 -9.94 21.45 20.05
C ARG A 286 -11.13 20.65 19.52
N ASN A 287 -11.66 21.03 18.36
CA ASN A 287 -12.77 20.33 17.73
C ASN A 287 -12.37 18.91 17.31
N LEU A 288 -11.15 18.74 16.79
CA LEU A 288 -10.61 17.42 16.46
C LEU A 288 -10.58 16.50 17.68
N LEU A 289 -9.95 16.92 18.79
CA LEU A 289 -9.84 16.08 19.99
C LEU A 289 -11.16 15.91 20.75
N TYR A 290 -12.12 16.83 20.58
CA TYR A 290 -13.47 16.65 21.10
C TYR A 290 -14.22 15.52 20.38
N ASN A 291 -14.07 15.41 19.06
CA ASN A 291 -14.75 14.39 18.25
C ASN A 291 -13.94 13.08 18.15
N PHE A 292 -12.62 13.16 18.18
CA PHE A 292 -11.67 12.07 18.01
C PHE A 292 -10.58 12.14 19.10
N PRO A 293 -10.93 11.83 20.35
CA PRO A 293 -10.00 11.91 21.47
C PRO A 293 -8.79 10.98 21.33
N ASP A 294 -8.88 9.94 20.48
CA ASP A 294 -7.81 9.00 20.18
C ASP A 294 -6.88 9.43 19.02
N PHE A 295 -7.05 10.63 18.46
CA PHE A 295 -6.19 11.11 17.38
C PHE A 295 -4.81 11.58 17.91
N LEU A 296 -3.89 10.63 18.04
CA LEU A 296 -2.54 10.82 18.61
C LEU A 296 -1.77 12.04 18.06
N PRO A 297 -1.72 12.34 16.74
CA PRO A 297 -0.99 13.50 16.24
C PRO A 297 -1.50 14.83 16.80
N ALA A 298 -2.80 14.94 17.09
CA ALA A 298 -3.36 16.14 17.70
C ALA A 298 -3.00 16.25 19.19
N LEU A 299 -2.97 15.13 19.93
CA LEU A 299 -2.50 15.11 21.33
C LEU A 299 -1.05 15.60 21.44
N GLN A 300 -0.18 15.16 20.53
CA GLN A 300 1.20 15.64 20.41
C GLN A 300 1.26 17.15 20.15
N ALA A 301 0.48 17.63 19.17
CA ALA A 301 0.47 19.04 18.80
C ALA A 301 -0.01 19.94 19.95
N VAL A 302 -1.09 19.58 20.65
CA VAL A 302 -1.58 20.38 21.80
C VAL A 302 -0.61 20.35 22.98
N ALA A 303 0.06 19.21 23.24
CA ALA A 303 1.06 19.09 24.29
C ALA A 303 2.27 20.00 24.04
N HIS A 304 2.79 19.99 22.81
CA HIS A 304 3.90 20.86 22.43
C HIS A 304 3.50 22.34 22.47
N SER A 305 2.33 22.68 21.92
CA SER A 305 1.81 24.05 21.94
C SER A 305 1.64 24.60 23.36
N ALA A 306 1.10 23.79 24.28
CA ALA A 306 0.95 24.18 25.69
C ALA A 306 2.30 24.45 26.36
N PHE A 307 3.31 23.61 26.11
CA PHE A 307 4.65 23.81 26.66
C PHE A 307 5.26 25.15 26.20
N VAL A 308 5.16 25.47 24.91
CA VAL A 308 5.68 26.73 24.35
C VAL A 308 4.99 27.92 25.01
N SER A 309 3.66 27.94 25.08
CA SER A 309 2.91 29.07 25.67
C SER A 309 3.19 29.25 27.16
N GLU A 310 3.23 28.18 27.94
CA GLU A 310 3.48 28.26 29.39
C GLU A 310 4.92 28.71 29.69
N SER A 311 5.88 28.30 28.85
CA SER A 311 7.27 28.77 28.98
C SER A 311 7.42 30.27 28.71
N GLN A 312 6.58 30.84 27.84
CA GLN A 312 6.57 32.27 27.51
C GLN A 312 5.87 33.10 28.60
N LYS A 313 4.72 32.65 29.12
CA LYS A 313 3.99 33.34 30.21
C LYS A 313 4.85 33.58 31.44
N SER A 314 5.68 32.60 31.81
CA SER A 314 6.59 32.72 32.97
C SER A 314 7.59 33.89 32.87
N LYS A 315 7.72 34.52 31.69
CA LYS A 315 8.67 35.60 31.43
C LYS A 315 8.03 37.00 31.35
N ASP A 316 6.70 37.13 31.24
CA ASP A 316 6.05 38.42 31.02
C ASP A 316 5.13 38.89 32.16
N LEU A 317 5.75 39.33 33.25
CA LEU A 317 5.06 39.93 34.40
C LEU A 317 4.45 41.31 34.09
N TYR A 318 4.85 41.95 32.99
CA TYR A 318 4.34 43.27 32.61
C TYR A 318 3.00 43.17 31.90
N GLU A 319 2.82 42.15 31.06
CA GLU A 319 1.55 41.85 30.42
C GLU A 319 0.42 41.58 31.42
N GLU A 320 0.68 40.84 32.50
CA GLU A 320 -0.31 40.61 33.56
C GLU A 320 -0.80 41.92 34.19
N SER A 321 0.12 42.86 34.45
CA SER A 321 -0.21 44.17 35.01
C SER A 321 -1.04 45.03 34.04
N LEU A 322 -0.80 44.92 32.73
CA LEU A 322 -1.60 45.64 31.72
C LEU A 322 -3.02 45.12 31.66
N VAL A 323 -3.20 43.79 31.70
CA VAL A 323 -4.51 43.14 31.71
C VAL A 323 -5.33 43.56 32.93
N THR A 324 -4.72 43.64 34.12
CA THR A 324 -5.42 44.07 35.34
C THR A 324 -5.92 45.52 35.27
N GLU A 325 -5.24 46.38 34.52
CA GLU A 325 -5.63 47.77 34.27
C GLU A 325 -6.62 47.90 33.08
N GLY A 326 -7.04 46.78 32.49
CA GLY A 326 -7.95 46.74 31.34
C GLY A 326 -7.33 47.20 30.02
N ILE A 327 -5.99 47.24 29.94
CA ILE A 327 -5.24 47.62 28.74
C ILE A 327 -4.84 46.34 28.01
N TYR A 328 -5.20 46.26 26.73
CA TYR A 328 -4.87 45.10 25.88
C TYR A 328 -4.03 45.55 24.70
N THR A 329 -2.95 44.82 24.44
CA THR A 329 -2.19 44.95 23.20
C THR A 329 -2.94 44.21 22.07
N LEU A 330 -2.60 44.52 20.81
CA LEU A 330 -3.15 43.77 19.67
C LEU A 330 -2.84 42.26 19.78
N ALA A 331 -1.65 41.90 20.24
CA ALA A 331 -1.26 40.52 20.49
C ALA A 331 -2.17 39.84 21.54
N MET A 332 -2.51 40.53 22.63
CA MET A 332 -3.45 40.00 23.64
C MET A 332 -4.86 39.80 23.08
N GLU A 333 -5.31 40.69 22.18
CA GLU A 333 -6.62 40.54 21.53
C GLU A 333 -6.65 39.39 20.52
N GLU A 334 -5.53 39.16 19.83
CA GLU A 334 -5.35 38.00 18.94
C GLU A 334 -5.29 36.69 19.74
N GLU A 335 -4.55 36.66 20.85
CA GLU A 335 -4.50 35.51 21.76
C GLU A 335 -5.89 35.18 22.32
N LYS A 336 -6.71 36.18 22.66
CA LYS A 336 -8.11 35.95 23.07
C LYS A 336 -8.95 35.26 21.98
N LYS A 337 -8.70 35.56 20.71
CA LYS A 337 -9.42 34.93 19.58
C LYS A 337 -8.95 33.49 19.35
N ASN A 338 -7.67 33.23 19.59
CA ASN A 338 -7.07 31.91 19.46
C ASN A 338 -6.26 31.54 20.71
N PRO A 339 -6.91 31.17 21.82
CA PRO A 339 -6.22 30.98 23.09
C PRO A 339 -5.26 29.79 23.01
N PRO A 340 -4.05 29.92 23.59
CA PRO A 340 -3.10 28.82 23.69
C PRO A 340 -3.67 27.71 24.56
N PHE A 341 -3.09 26.51 24.44
CA PHE A 341 -3.48 25.38 25.27
C PHE A 341 -2.89 25.52 26.68
N SER A 342 -3.70 25.30 27.70
CA SER A 342 -3.21 25.17 29.08
C SER A 342 -2.91 23.71 29.40
N TYR A 343 -2.03 23.45 30.39
CA TYR A 343 -1.80 22.08 30.86
C TYR A 343 -3.08 21.40 31.36
N ALA A 344 -4.00 22.14 32.01
CA ALA A 344 -5.26 21.57 32.48
C ALA A 344 -6.16 21.12 31.32
N GLU A 345 -6.19 21.89 30.23
CA GLU A 345 -6.91 21.53 29.02
C GLU A 345 -6.29 20.29 28.36
N VAL A 346 -4.96 20.25 28.21
CA VAL A 346 -4.25 19.09 27.66
C VAL A 346 -4.45 17.83 28.52
N ASP A 347 -4.40 17.96 29.86
CA ASP A 347 -4.68 16.85 30.79
C ASP A 347 -6.08 16.26 30.56
N SER A 348 -7.07 17.10 30.23
CA SER A 348 -8.43 16.65 29.90
C SER A 348 -8.49 15.87 28.59
N PHE A 349 -7.74 16.28 27.56
CA PHE A 349 -7.64 15.55 26.30
C PHE A 349 -6.97 14.19 26.46
N PHE A 350 -5.85 14.12 27.20
CA PHE A 350 -5.21 12.83 27.51
C PHE A 350 -6.13 11.92 28.34
N SER A 351 -6.91 12.48 29.27
CA SER A 351 -7.89 11.71 30.05
C SER A 351 -9.01 11.15 29.16
N ALA A 352 -9.53 11.95 28.22
CA ALA A 352 -10.52 11.50 27.25
C ALA A 352 -9.96 10.41 26.34
N ALA A 353 -8.74 10.60 25.82
CA ALA A 353 -8.02 9.64 25.00
C ALA A 353 -7.83 8.29 25.72
N GLY A 354 -7.49 8.30 27.01
CA GLY A 354 -7.32 7.09 27.81
C GLY A 354 -8.60 6.28 28.04
N ASN A 355 -9.77 6.85 27.77
CA ASN A 355 -11.07 6.17 27.83
C ASN A 355 -11.50 5.57 26.47
N THR A 356 -10.63 5.61 25.46
CA THR A 356 -10.86 5.03 24.13
C THR A 356 -10.12 3.68 23.96
N GLY A 357 -10.01 3.19 22.72
CA GLY A 357 -9.16 2.06 22.37
C GLY A 357 -7.66 2.26 22.62
N LEU A 358 -7.21 3.47 22.97
CA LEU A 358 -5.80 3.76 23.24
C LEU A 358 -5.28 3.33 24.62
N LYS A 359 -6.13 2.85 25.53
CA LYS A 359 -5.77 2.57 26.94
C LYS A 359 -4.55 1.65 27.15
N ASP A 360 -4.21 0.83 26.16
CA ASP A 360 -3.02 -0.03 26.17
C ASP A 360 -2.19 0.10 24.88
N ASN A 361 -2.35 1.21 24.15
CA ASN A 361 -1.56 1.50 22.97
C ASN A 361 -0.16 2.02 23.40
N PRO A 362 0.95 1.41 22.93
CA PRO A 362 2.28 1.79 23.36
C PRO A 362 2.66 3.22 22.96
N LEU A 363 2.19 3.69 21.80
CA LEU A 363 2.44 5.07 21.34
C LEU A 363 1.69 6.09 22.20
N PHE A 364 0.47 5.79 22.64
CA PHE A 364 -0.26 6.65 23.57
C PHE A 364 0.42 6.75 24.94
N GLU A 365 0.88 5.62 25.49
CA GLU A 365 1.62 5.60 26.75
C GLU A 365 2.96 6.34 26.66
N LEU A 366 3.65 6.21 25.53
CA LEU A 366 4.85 6.98 25.21
C LEU A 366 4.58 8.48 25.17
N GLU A 367 3.48 8.90 24.56
CA GLU A 367 3.10 10.32 24.51
C GLU A 367 2.74 10.90 25.88
N LYS A 368 2.11 10.12 26.77
CA LYS A 368 1.91 10.54 28.16
C LYS A 368 3.23 10.79 28.87
N CYS A 369 4.23 9.93 28.64
CA CYS A 369 5.56 10.12 29.21
C CYS A 369 6.22 11.40 28.68
N ARG A 370 6.23 11.60 27.36
CA ARG A 370 6.75 12.82 26.71
C ARG A 370 6.09 14.09 27.25
N TYR A 371 4.76 14.09 27.32
CA TYR A 371 4.01 15.22 27.85
C TYR A 371 4.32 15.48 29.34
N GLY A 372 4.45 14.43 30.15
CA GLY A 372 4.86 14.54 31.54
C GLY A 372 6.24 15.19 31.70
N GLU A 373 7.20 14.87 30.82
CA GLU A 373 8.52 15.49 30.79
C GLU A 373 8.46 16.97 30.40
N LEU A 374 7.63 17.35 29.42
CA LEU A 374 7.42 18.75 29.04
C LEU A 374 6.91 19.57 30.23
N LYS A 375 5.92 19.07 30.98
CA LYS A 375 5.40 19.73 32.20
C LYS A 375 6.49 19.94 33.26
N ARG A 376 7.46 19.03 33.32
CA ARG A 376 8.61 19.08 34.24
C ARG A 376 9.83 19.78 33.67
N GLN A 377 9.69 20.53 32.56
CA GLN A 377 10.77 21.26 31.89
C GLN A 377 11.97 20.36 31.54
N GLY A 378 11.70 19.14 31.07
CA GLY A 378 12.72 18.18 30.64
C GLY A 378 13.29 17.31 31.75
N ASN A 379 12.79 17.42 32.99
CA ASN A 379 13.14 16.46 34.04
C ASN A 379 12.41 15.12 33.81
N THR A 380 13.21 14.13 33.45
CA THR A 380 12.76 12.79 33.09
C THR A 380 12.54 11.91 34.29
N ASN A 381 11.40 11.25 34.31
CA ASN A 381 11.17 10.18 35.27
C ASN A 381 11.65 8.86 34.65
N THR A 382 12.87 8.47 34.98
CA THR A 382 13.50 7.26 34.42
C THR A 382 12.71 6.00 34.73
N SER A 383 11.94 5.96 35.82
CA SER A 383 11.07 4.82 36.15
C SER A 383 9.97 4.61 35.11
N ASP A 384 9.43 5.69 34.54
CA ASP A 384 8.34 5.60 33.56
C ASP A 384 8.87 5.00 32.25
N LEU A 385 10.09 5.35 31.85
CA LEU A 385 10.75 4.79 30.67
C LEU A 385 11.03 3.29 30.83
N TRP A 386 11.54 2.87 31.99
CA TRP A 386 11.74 1.45 32.29
C TRP A 386 10.42 0.68 32.30
N PHE A 387 9.37 1.25 32.91
CA PHE A 387 8.05 0.66 32.91
C PHE A 387 7.50 0.47 31.48
N LEU A 388 7.70 1.46 30.59
CA LEU A 388 7.30 1.33 29.19
C LEU A 388 8.07 0.22 28.46
N LEU A 389 9.38 0.11 28.66
CA LEU A 389 10.21 -0.95 28.07
C LEU A 389 9.79 -2.34 28.55
N GLU A 390 9.48 -2.48 29.84
CA GLU A 390 9.00 -3.75 30.41
C GLU A 390 7.59 -4.11 29.91
N LYS A 391 6.69 -3.13 29.77
CA LYS A 391 5.32 -3.35 29.30
C LYS A 391 5.25 -3.60 27.79
N TYR A 392 6.13 -2.97 27.01
CA TYR A 392 6.12 -3.01 25.54
C TYR A 392 7.52 -3.28 24.95
N PRO A 393 8.13 -4.45 25.24
CA PRO A 393 9.51 -4.75 24.86
C PRO A 393 9.74 -4.80 23.34
N ASP A 394 8.70 -5.19 22.59
CA ASP A 394 8.76 -5.36 21.14
C ASP A 394 8.32 -4.10 20.37
N THR A 395 8.26 -2.92 21.01
CA THR A 395 7.89 -1.66 20.35
C THR A 395 9.12 -0.78 20.04
N PRO A 396 9.59 -0.76 18.78
CA PRO A 396 10.64 0.13 18.26
C PRO A 396 10.62 1.56 18.80
N GLU A 397 9.47 2.22 18.74
CA GLU A 397 9.34 3.64 19.07
C GLU A 397 9.62 3.91 20.55
N VAL A 398 9.24 2.98 21.43
CA VAL A 398 9.48 3.05 22.88
C VAL A 398 10.97 2.88 23.16
N ALA A 399 11.61 1.87 22.56
CA ALA A 399 13.04 1.63 22.72
C ALA A 399 13.87 2.81 22.19
N ARG A 400 13.58 3.27 20.98
CA ARG A 400 14.23 4.42 20.34
C ARG A 400 14.12 5.68 21.17
N TYR A 401 12.92 6.03 21.64
CA TYR A 401 12.74 7.22 22.46
C TYR A 401 13.51 7.11 23.78
N THR A 402 13.45 5.95 24.42
CA THR A 402 14.14 5.71 25.70
C THR A 402 15.66 5.82 25.55
N MET A 403 16.23 5.23 24.50
CA MET A 403 17.65 5.38 24.16
C MET A 403 18.00 6.85 23.93
N TRP A 404 17.26 7.54 23.06
CA TRP A 404 17.48 8.97 22.80
C TRP A 404 17.43 9.79 24.09
N ARG A 405 16.48 9.49 24.98
CA ARG A 405 16.33 10.24 26.23
C ARG A 405 17.47 9.99 27.20
N PHE A 406 17.90 8.74 27.40
CA PHE A 406 19.05 8.44 28.25
C PHE A 406 20.33 9.11 27.73
N PHE A 407 20.64 8.97 26.43
CA PHE A 407 21.82 9.62 25.85
C PHE A 407 21.75 11.16 25.94
N SER A 408 20.60 11.76 25.66
CA SER A 408 20.45 13.22 25.77
C SER A 408 20.50 13.74 27.21
N ALA A 409 20.18 12.91 28.20
CA ALA A 409 20.36 13.24 29.62
C ALA A 409 21.81 13.08 30.11
N GLY A 410 22.69 12.48 29.29
CA GLY A 410 24.03 12.06 29.71
C GLY A 410 24.03 10.76 30.53
N ASP A 411 22.90 10.05 30.64
CA ASP A 411 22.78 8.74 31.29
C ASP A 411 23.21 7.63 30.33
N VAL A 412 24.49 7.63 30.02
CA VAL A 412 25.09 6.77 29.00
C VAL A 412 24.98 5.29 29.36
N GLU A 413 25.07 4.95 30.66
CA GLU A 413 25.00 3.56 31.13
C GLU A 413 23.65 2.92 30.79
N ASN A 414 22.55 3.60 31.15
CA ASN A 414 21.21 3.13 30.83
C ASN A 414 20.95 3.13 29.32
N GLY A 415 21.44 4.15 28.59
CA GLY A 415 21.34 4.18 27.13
C GLY A 415 22.00 2.97 26.45
N CYS A 416 23.21 2.60 26.90
CA CYS A 416 23.92 1.39 26.44
C CYS A 416 23.19 0.10 26.83
N LEU A 417 22.61 0.03 28.03
CA LEU A 417 21.89 -1.16 28.49
C LEU A 417 20.65 -1.44 27.65
N VAL A 418 19.85 -0.40 27.36
CA VAL A 418 18.69 -0.52 26.47
C VAL A 418 19.12 -0.97 25.08
N TYR A 419 20.16 -0.36 24.49
CA TYR A 419 20.67 -0.74 23.18
C TYR A 419 21.07 -2.21 23.10
N ASN A 420 21.85 -2.70 24.08
CA ASN A 420 22.36 -4.07 24.09
C ASN A 420 21.23 -5.10 24.24
N ASN A 421 20.26 -4.85 25.12
CA ASN A 421 19.11 -5.74 25.31
C ASN A 421 18.19 -5.74 24.10
N TRP A 422 17.96 -4.57 23.50
CA TRP A 422 17.05 -4.46 22.38
C TRP A 422 17.58 -5.17 21.12
N ILE A 423 18.89 -5.06 20.85
CA ILE A 423 19.55 -5.77 19.74
C ILE A 423 19.67 -7.27 19.95
N SER A 424 19.87 -7.72 21.20
CA SER A 424 19.96 -9.17 21.46
C SER A 424 18.65 -9.88 21.17
N ASP A 425 17.54 -9.18 21.37
CA ASP A 425 16.20 -9.76 21.35
C ASP A 425 15.45 -9.48 20.04
N ASN A 426 15.83 -8.44 19.29
CA ASN A 426 15.19 -8.04 18.04
C ASN A 426 16.18 -8.00 16.86
N SER A 427 16.06 -8.97 15.94
CA SER A 427 16.79 -8.96 14.67
C SER A 427 16.04 -8.11 13.63
N VAL A 428 16.17 -6.78 13.64
CA VAL A 428 15.45 -5.97 12.65
C VAL A 428 16.26 -4.78 12.12
N ASP A 429 16.16 -4.58 10.80
CA ASP A 429 16.67 -3.47 9.97
C ASP A 429 16.08 -2.10 10.40
N GLU A 430 16.44 -1.61 11.59
CA GLU A 430 16.09 -0.27 12.01
C GLU A 430 17.11 0.77 11.54
N GLU A 431 16.60 1.80 10.85
CA GLU A 431 17.35 2.94 10.31
C GLU A 431 18.18 3.66 11.40
N TRP A 432 17.68 3.70 12.64
CA TRP A 432 18.31 4.41 13.75
C TRP A 432 19.32 3.55 14.54
N LEU A 433 19.37 2.25 14.29
CA LEU A 433 20.25 1.34 15.02
C LEU A 433 21.74 1.67 14.84
N PRO A 434 22.23 2.03 13.62
CA PRO A 434 23.60 2.48 13.46
C PRO A 434 23.89 3.76 14.23
N PHE A 435 22.92 4.66 14.40
CA PHE A 435 23.12 5.91 15.15
C PHE A 435 23.44 5.61 16.62
N PHE A 436 22.58 4.83 17.28
CA PHE A 436 22.80 4.44 18.68
C PHE A 436 24.02 3.52 18.84
N GLY A 437 24.26 2.61 17.88
CA GLY A 437 25.46 1.78 17.88
C GLY A 437 26.75 2.60 17.76
N GLY A 438 26.70 3.71 17.02
CA GLY A 438 27.77 4.69 16.95
C GLY A 438 28.06 5.32 18.32
N LEU A 439 27.00 5.72 19.05
CA LEU A 439 27.12 6.25 20.41
C LEU A 439 27.73 5.23 21.38
N VAL A 440 27.19 4.00 21.40
CA VAL A 440 27.70 2.90 22.25
C VAL A 440 29.17 2.58 21.92
N SER A 441 29.52 2.52 20.63
CA SER A 441 30.89 2.29 20.18
C SER A 441 31.83 3.42 20.63
N ALA A 442 31.39 4.68 20.54
CA ALA A 442 32.18 5.83 20.95
C ALA A 442 32.44 5.82 22.46
N VAL A 443 31.42 5.53 23.25
CA VAL A 443 31.50 5.39 24.72
C VAL A 443 32.48 4.30 25.13
N ASN A 444 32.46 3.17 24.42
CA ASN A 444 33.37 2.05 24.65
C ASN A 444 34.80 2.29 24.12
N GLY A 445 35.09 3.46 23.55
CA GLY A 445 36.40 3.80 22.98
C GLY A 445 36.69 3.17 21.60
N ASN A 446 35.70 2.50 20.99
CA ASN A 446 35.81 1.90 19.66
C ASN A 446 35.58 2.95 18.56
N TYR A 447 36.40 4.00 18.53
CA TYR A 447 36.22 5.18 17.67
C TYR A 447 36.12 4.84 16.18
N LYS A 448 36.89 3.85 15.69
CA LYS A 448 36.83 3.42 14.28
C LYS A 448 35.45 2.86 13.92
N GLN A 449 34.86 2.05 14.80
CA GLN A 449 33.52 1.50 14.60
C GLN A 449 32.46 2.59 14.71
N ALA A 450 32.59 3.48 15.69
CA ALA A 450 31.69 4.62 15.86
C ALA A 450 31.63 5.50 14.59
N MET A 451 32.79 5.84 14.02
CA MET A 451 32.88 6.63 12.78
C MET A 451 32.19 5.95 11.60
N GLU A 452 32.32 4.64 11.45
CA GLU A 452 31.68 3.91 10.37
C GLU A 452 30.15 3.86 10.53
N LEU A 453 29.69 3.64 11.76
CA LEU A 453 28.26 3.61 12.06
C LEU A 453 27.59 4.97 11.88
N PHE A 454 28.25 6.06 12.30
CA PHE A 454 27.74 7.41 12.05
C PHE A 454 27.79 7.81 10.57
N ARG A 455 28.83 7.39 9.82
CA ARG A 455 28.88 7.62 8.38
C ARG A 455 27.72 6.95 7.66
N ARG A 456 27.33 5.73 8.08
CA ARG A 456 26.15 5.05 7.54
C ARG A 456 24.85 5.80 7.81
N THR A 457 24.74 6.46 8.97
CA THR A 457 23.53 7.23 9.34
C THR A 457 23.50 8.62 8.73
N ALA A 458 24.65 9.22 8.42
CA ALA A 458 24.71 10.51 7.74
C ALA A 458 24.17 10.49 6.28
N GLY A 459 23.75 9.33 5.76
CA GLY A 459 23.05 9.22 4.48
C GLY A 459 21.54 9.51 4.55
N ASP A 460 20.98 9.63 5.76
CA ASP A 460 19.59 10.03 5.99
C ASP A 460 19.51 11.53 6.37
N ASP A 461 18.82 12.31 5.54
CA ASP A 461 18.62 13.75 5.71
C ASP A 461 18.02 14.11 7.07
N SER A 462 17.24 13.22 7.69
CA SER A 462 16.56 13.46 8.97
C SER A 462 17.52 13.51 10.17
N VAL A 463 18.70 12.88 10.06
CA VAL A 463 19.70 12.75 11.14
C VAL A 463 21.10 13.18 10.75
N THR A 464 21.28 13.67 9.53
CA THR A 464 22.60 13.92 8.93
C THR A 464 23.48 14.77 9.83
N TRP A 465 22.96 15.90 10.32
CA TRP A 465 23.77 16.81 11.11
C TRP A 465 24.11 16.24 12.50
N GLN A 466 23.21 15.47 13.13
CA GLN A 466 23.47 14.81 14.41
C GLN A 466 24.58 13.76 14.25
N ALA A 467 24.52 12.96 13.18
CA ALA A 467 25.52 11.95 12.89
C ALA A 467 26.89 12.60 12.60
N MET A 468 26.94 13.63 11.74
CA MET A 468 28.18 14.36 11.44
C MET A 468 28.76 15.07 12.68
N GLY A 469 27.91 15.69 13.51
CA GLY A 469 28.33 16.30 14.76
C GLY A 469 28.96 15.28 15.72
N ASN A 470 28.35 14.09 15.84
CA ASN A 470 28.93 13.00 16.63
C ASN A 470 30.24 12.47 16.03
N MET A 471 30.38 12.40 14.70
CA MET A 471 31.66 12.07 14.05
C MET A 471 32.75 13.09 14.41
N ALA A 472 32.42 14.38 14.44
CA ALA A 472 33.36 15.43 14.83
C ALA A 472 33.84 15.24 16.29
N VAL A 473 32.90 14.91 17.19
CA VAL A 473 33.21 14.59 18.59
C VAL A 473 34.09 13.34 18.70
N VAL A 474 33.77 12.27 17.96
CA VAL A 474 34.59 11.04 17.93
C VAL A 474 36.00 11.34 17.41
N ALA A 475 36.13 12.12 16.33
CA ALA A 475 37.42 12.54 15.79
C ALA A 475 38.24 13.30 16.85
N LYS A 476 37.61 14.24 17.57
CA LYS A 476 38.23 15.00 18.67
C LYS A 476 38.78 14.07 19.75
N TYR A 477 37.99 13.12 20.23
CA TYR A 477 38.42 12.16 21.26
C TYR A 477 39.41 11.11 20.77
N SER A 478 39.41 10.79 19.48
CA SER A 478 40.41 9.90 18.86
C SER A 478 41.78 10.55 18.65
N GLY A 479 41.90 11.87 18.86
CA GLY A 479 43.13 12.66 18.69
C GLY A 479 43.31 13.28 17.30
N ASP A 480 42.39 13.05 16.36
CA ASP A 480 42.40 13.69 15.04
C ASP A 480 41.66 15.04 15.09
N TRP A 481 42.29 16.01 15.74
CA TRP A 481 41.71 17.36 15.92
C TRP A 481 41.48 18.10 14.60
N LYS A 482 42.24 17.78 13.53
CA LYS A 482 42.08 18.39 12.20
C LYS A 482 40.78 17.94 11.58
N LEU A 483 40.57 16.61 11.52
CA LEU A 483 39.32 16.05 11.04
C LEU A 483 38.13 16.51 11.88
N ALA A 484 38.30 16.61 13.21
CA ALA A 484 37.26 17.13 14.09
C ALA A 484 36.85 18.57 13.74
N ALA A 485 37.82 19.47 13.54
CA ALA A 485 37.54 20.87 13.20
C ALA A 485 36.89 21.02 11.81
N GLU A 486 37.30 20.20 10.84
CA GLU A 486 36.67 20.10 9.51
C GLU A 486 35.23 19.62 9.64
N LEU A 487 34.99 18.48 10.31
CA LEU A 487 33.65 17.93 10.49
C LEU A 487 32.72 18.88 11.24
N PHE A 488 33.19 19.59 12.27
CA PHE A 488 32.37 20.61 12.93
C PHE A 488 31.98 21.75 11.99
N THR A 489 32.90 22.20 11.15
CA THR A 489 32.63 23.25 10.15
C THR A 489 31.64 22.77 9.10
N ASP A 490 31.83 21.55 8.58
CA ASP A 490 30.94 20.93 7.58
C ASP A 490 29.55 20.68 8.16
N THR A 491 29.47 20.22 9.41
CA THR A 491 28.20 20.01 10.12
C THR A 491 27.43 21.33 10.22
N SER A 492 28.10 22.45 10.53
CA SER A 492 27.45 23.76 10.58
C SER A 492 26.77 24.14 9.25
N GLY A 493 27.35 23.74 8.11
CA GLY A 493 26.81 24.02 6.79
C GLY A 493 25.52 23.27 6.43
N VAL A 494 25.23 22.14 7.10
CA VAL A 494 24.02 21.33 6.87
C VAL A 494 22.93 21.55 7.92
N VAL A 495 23.25 22.21 9.04
CA VAL A 495 22.28 22.53 10.10
C VAL A 495 21.39 23.69 9.68
N GLN A 496 20.07 23.54 9.80
CA GLN A 496 19.11 24.60 9.49
C GLN A 496 18.98 25.64 10.61
N ASP A 497 19.06 25.22 11.88
CA ASP A 497 19.00 26.12 13.03
C ASP A 497 20.32 26.89 13.22
N ARG A 498 20.26 28.21 13.06
CA ARG A 498 21.44 29.08 13.15
C ARG A 498 22.12 29.03 14.51
N LYS A 499 21.37 28.82 15.61
CA LYS A 499 21.97 28.75 16.94
C LYS A 499 22.81 27.49 17.10
N THR A 500 22.28 26.34 16.70
CA THR A 500 23.01 25.07 16.66
C THR A 500 24.20 25.14 15.68
N ALA A 501 24.02 25.73 14.50
CA ALA A 501 25.11 25.93 13.53
C ALA A 501 26.27 26.76 14.13
N ALA A 502 25.95 27.81 14.90
CA ALA A 502 26.94 28.63 15.60
C ALA A 502 27.73 27.83 16.66
N LEU A 503 27.09 26.89 17.38
CA LEU A 503 27.76 26.05 18.38
C LEU A 503 28.87 25.20 17.74
N PHE A 504 28.64 24.64 16.56
CA PHE A 504 29.66 23.85 15.87
C PHE A 504 30.87 24.69 15.44
N HIS A 505 30.64 25.92 14.98
CA HIS A 505 31.74 26.85 14.70
C HIS A 505 32.53 27.24 15.96
N ILE A 506 31.86 27.37 17.11
CA ILE A 506 32.53 27.59 18.40
C ILE A 506 33.44 26.41 18.74
N GLU A 507 32.95 25.17 18.61
CA GLU A 507 33.78 23.99 18.91
C GLU A 507 34.97 23.84 17.94
N ALA A 508 34.79 24.11 16.64
CA ALA A 508 35.90 24.17 15.69
C ALA A 508 36.92 25.26 16.07
N GLY A 509 36.43 26.45 16.46
CA GLY A 509 37.27 27.56 16.90
C GLY A 509 38.09 27.24 18.15
N LYS A 510 37.48 26.56 19.14
CA LYS A 510 38.17 26.07 20.35
C LYS A 510 39.31 25.12 19.99
N LEU A 511 39.07 24.15 19.10
CA LEU A 511 40.12 23.23 18.63
C LEU A 511 41.29 23.95 17.95
N PHE A 512 41.01 24.92 17.09
CA PHE A 512 42.06 25.73 16.47
C PHE A 512 42.86 26.54 17.50
N ALA A 513 42.19 27.12 18.49
CA ALA A 513 42.83 27.90 19.55
C ALA A 513 43.72 27.04 20.45
N GLU A 514 43.25 25.85 20.85
CA GLU A 514 44.01 24.86 21.62
C GLU A 514 45.32 24.45 20.92
N HIS A 515 45.33 24.47 19.58
CA HIS A 515 46.50 24.14 18.76
C HIS A 515 47.25 25.38 18.24
N ASN A 516 47.02 26.55 18.83
CA ASN A 516 47.67 27.83 18.52
C ASN A 516 47.47 28.33 17.07
N ILE A 517 46.40 27.93 16.40
CA ILE A 517 46.01 28.41 15.06
C ILE A 517 44.99 29.53 15.20
N TYR A 518 45.46 30.64 15.76
CA TYR A 518 44.61 31.73 16.21
C TYR A 518 43.85 32.45 15.08
N ASP A 519 44.42 32.55 13.88
CA ASP A 519 43.72 33.17 12.74
C ASP A 519 42.46 32.39 12.36
N ARG A 520 42.57 31.04 12.25
CA ARG A 520 41.40 30.19 11.96
C ARG A 520 40.42 30.15 13.11
N ALA A 521 40.90 30.13 14.35
CA ALA A 521 40.04 30.22 15.53
C ALA A 521 39.21 31.52 15.52
N ALA A 522 39.84 32.66 15.21
CA ALA A 522 39.15 33.93 15.09
C ALA A 522 38.11 33.93 13.95
N THR A 523 38.44 33.33 12.80
CA THR A 523 37.47 33.17 11.70
C THR A 523 36.25 32.34 12.13
N SER A 524 36.46 31.19 12.78
CA SER A 524 35.35 30.34 13.23
C SER A 524 34.47 31.03 14.28
N PHE A 525 35.05 31.73 15.26
CA PHE A 525 34.26 32.49 16.22
C PHE A 525 33.52 33.67 15.57
N GLY A 526 34.11 34.31 14.55
CA GLY A 526 33.45 35.33 13.75
C GLY A 526 32.19 34.81 13.05
N TYR A 527 32.29 33.66 12.37
CA TYR A 527 31.13 33.01 11.75
C TYR A 527 30.04 32.64 12.77
N ALA A 528 30.43 32.15 13.95
CA ALA A 528 29.47 31.88 15.02
C ALA A 528 28.70 33.14 15.47
N MET A 529 29.36 34.30 15.51
CA MET A 529 28.72 35.58 15.80
C MET A 529 27.80 36.05 14.69
N ASP A 530 28.16 35.84 13.43
CA ASP A 530 27.30 36.20 12.28
C ASP A 530 26.02 35.36 12.26
N LEU A 531 26.12 34.07 12.61
CA LEU A 531 24.97 33.17 12.74
C LEU A 531 24.09 33.48 13.96
N ALA A 532 24.71 33.82 15.09
CA ALA A 532 24.03 34.13 16.35
C ALA A 532 24.64 35.39 17.01
N PRO A 533 24.17 36.60 16.65
CA PRO A 533 24.75 37.86 17.12
C PRO A 533 24.74 38.05 18.65
N ASP A 534 23.75 37.45 19.32
CA ASP A 534 23.59 37.52 20.78
C ASP A 534 24.40 36.44 21.53
N ASN A 535 25.25 35.67 20.83
CA ASN A 535 26.09 34.67 21.46
C ASN A 535 27.32 35.32 22.15
N TYR A 536 27.16 35.61 23.44
CA TYR A 536 28.21 36.22 24.26
C TYR A 536 29.48 35.36 24.40
N GLU A 537 29.37 34.03 24.36
CA GLU A 537 30.52 33.12 24.42
C GLU A 537 31.39 33.29 23.18
N ALA A 538 30.80 33.26 21.98
CA ALA A 538 31.52 33.46 20.72
C ALA A 538 32.27 34.81 20.72
N LYS A 539 31.61 35.87 21.18
CA LYS A 539 32.20 37.21 21.27
C LYS A 539 33.37 37.27 22.26
N TYR A 540 33.25 36.62 23.41
CA TYR A 540 34.33 36.54 24.39
C TYR A 540 35.55 35.76 23.84
N LEU A 541 35.31 34.59 23.23
CA LEU A 541 36.36 33.76 22.65
C LEU A 541 37.07 34.45 21.49
N TYR A 542 36.32 35.12 20.60
CA TYR A 542 36.88 35.91 19.50
C TYR A 542 37.85 36.99 19.98
N ASN A 543 37.43 37.79 20.97
CA ASN A 543 38.26 38.86 21.52
C ASN A 543 39.51 38.31 22.22
N THR A 544 39.37 37.19 22.92
CA THR A 544 40.50 36.53 23.61
C THR A 544 41.58 36.14 22.61
N VAL A 545 41.22 35.42 21.55
CA VAL A 545 42.17 34.97 20.52
C VAL A 545 42.79 36.13 19.76
N ARG A 546 42.01 37.16 19.41
CA ARG A 546 42.50 38.37 18.73
C ARG A 546 43.53 39.16 19.54
N ASN A 547 43.41 39.14 20.86
CA ASN A 547 44.36 39.81 21.74
C ASN A 547 45.66 39.01 21.94
N THR A 548 45.66 37.71 21.67
CA THR A 548 46.86 36.83 21.73
C THR A 548 47.73 36.94 20.47
N VAL A 549 47.16 37.37 19.33
CA VAL A 549 47.86 37.53 18.04
C VAL A 549 48.54 38.89 17.88
N LYS A 550 48.18 39.87 18.73
CA LYS A 550 48.84 41.19 18.81
C LYS A 550 50.07 41.13 19.70
#